data_AF-A0A0T6W7C7-F1
#
_entry.id   AF-A0A0T6W7C7-F1
#
_cell.length_a   1.000
_cell.length_b   1.000
_cell.length_c   1.000
_cell.angle_alpha   90.00
_cell.angle_beta   90.00
_cell.angle_gamma   90.00
#
_symmetry.space_group_name_H-M   'P 1'
#
loop_
_entity.id
_entity.type
_entity.pdbx_description
1 polymer ?
#
loop_
_entity_poly.entity_id
_entity_poly.type
_entity_poly.pdbx_seq_one_letter_code
_entity_poly.pdbx_strand_id
1 'polypeptide(L)'
;MYSELEETLKKRLGDLVEEAKQVAQKHWEYHLSENANREPSEKGRLNVYVRCKGETVEIYWAKYRFIKPNDGGRSRIRSTYLKRGRGNWYMESTLTRAGKAWEIAKAIEVERELGGIRAEVQSVKKALRYVREANKQMNERLVTAGKQEAA
;
A
#
# COMPACT_ATOMS: atom_id res chain seq x y z
N MET A 1 16.71 -18.33 16.46
CA MET A 1 17.04 -16.89 16.48
C MET A 1 16.51 -16.17 15.23
N TYR A 2 17.03 -16.41 14.02
CA TYR A 2 16.55 -15.73 12.81
C TYR A 2 15.11 -16.10 12.38
N SER A 3 14.65 -17.33 12.66
CA SER A 3 13.27 -17.77 12.37
C SER A 3 12.21 -16.96 13.14
N GLU A 4 12.40 -16.77 14.44
CA GLU A 4 11.49 -15.97 15.28
C GLU A 4 11.44 -14.50 14.84
N LEU A 5 12.58 -13.94 14.46
CA LEU A 5 12.66 -12.59 13.92
C LEU A 5 11.94 -12.48 12.56
N GLU A 6 12.09 -13.48 11.69
CA GLU A 6 11.37 -13.53 10.41
C GLU A 6 9.85 -13.51 10.63
N GLU A 7 9.34 -14.35 11.54
CA GLU A 7 7.91 -14.41 11.85
C GLU A 7 7.41 -13.11 12.48
N THR A 8 8.20 -12.48 13.35
CA THR A 8 7.88 -11.16 13.93
C THR A 8 7.74 -10.09 12.85
N LEU A 9 8.67 -10.07 11.89
CA LEU A 9 8.65 -9.11 10.79
C LEU A 9 7.49 -9.35 9.82
N LYS A 10 7.14 -10.63 9.55
CA LYS A 10 5.94 -10.98 8.76
C LYS A 10 4.67 -10.51 9.44
N LYS A 11 4.55 -10.73 10.76
CA LYS A 11 3.42 -10.24 11.55
C LYS A 11 3.31 -8.72 11.46
N ARG A 12 4.41 -8.00 11.67
CA ARG A 12 4.42 -6.53 11.57
C ARG A 12 4.03 -6.05 10.17
N LEU A 13 4.46 -6.75 9.11
CA LEU A 13 4.02 -6.43 7.75
C LEU A 13 2.50 -6.60 7.58
N GLY A 14 1.92 -7.63 8.20
CA GLY A 14 0.47 -7.84 8.25
C GLY A 14 -0.26 -6.71 8.99
N ASP A 15 0.25 -6.31 10.16
CA ASP A 15 -0.32 -5.22 10.96
C ASP A 15 -0.31 -3.90 10.18
N LEU A 16 0.80 -3.57 9.50
CA LEU A 16 0.93 -2.38 8.64
C LEU A 16 -0.06 -2.38 7.47
N VAL A 17 -0.37 -3.55 6.91
CA VAL A 17 -1.40 -3.67 5.86
C VAL A 17 -2.77 -3.34 6.42
N GLU A 18 -3.08 -3.80 7.63
CA GLU A 18 -4.37 -3.55 8.25
C GLU A 18 -4.52 -2.09 8.67
N GLU A 19 -3.47 -1.49 9.25
CA GLU A 19 -3.39 -0.05 9.52
C GLU A 19 -3.65 0.76 8.23
N ALA A 20 -2.98 0.42 7.12
CA ALA A 20 -3.18 1.10 5.85
C ALA A 20 -4.62 0.97 5.33
N LYS A 21 -5.24 -0.20 5.46
CA LYS A 21 -6.64 -0.40 5.04
C LYS A 21 -7.59 0.42 5.89
N GLN A 22 -7.37 0.51 7.21
CA GLN A 22 -8.20 1.33 8.08
C GLN A 22 -8.11 2.81 7.70
N VAL A 23 -6.92 3.31 7.41
CA VAL A 23 -6.71 4.68 6.92
C VAL A 23 -7.42 4.89 5.57
N ALA A 24 -7.28 3.96 4.63
CA ALA A 24 -7.95 4.02 3.33
C ALA A 24 -9.49 3.95 3.45
N GLN A 25 -10.01 3.16 4.38
CA GLN A 25 -11.43 3.03 4.65
C GLN A 25 -12.01 4.33 5.22
N LYS A 26 -11.35 4.95 6.20
CA LYS A 26 -11.75 6.27 6.75
C LYS A 26 -11.78 7.34 5.67
N HIS A 27 -10.79 7.35 4.78
CA HIS A 27 -10.79 8.23 3.62
C HIS A 27 -12.00 7.97 2.71
N TRP A 28 -12.30 6.70 2.44
CA TRP A 28 -13.40 6.31 1.57
C TRP A 28 -14.77 6.70 2.14
N GLU A 29 -14.99 6.51 3.44
CA GLU A 29 -16.21 6.91 4.14
C GLU A 29 -16.44 8.42 4.05
N TYR A 30 -15.40 9.22 4.34
CA TYR A 30 -15.42 10.67 4.16
C TYR A 30 -15.72 11.06 2.69
N HIS A 31 -15.04 10.42 1.74
CA HIS A 31 -15.21 10.72 0.33
C HIS A 31 -16.63 10.38 -0.15
N LEU A 32 -17.24 9.31 0.36
CA LEU A 32 -18.62 8.95 0.06
C LEU A 32 -19.62 9.93 0.66
N SER A 33 -19.46 10.31 1.93
CA SER A 33 -20.37 11.25 2.60
C SER A 33 -20.37 12.61 1.90
N GLU A 34 -19.19 13.12 1.52
CA GLU A 34 -19.08 14.39 0.82
C GLU A 34 -19.67 14.33 -0.59
N ASN A 35 -19.47 13.24 -1.31
CA ASN A 35 -20.00 13.07 -2.68
C ASN A 35 -21.51 12.85 -2.74
N ALA A 36 -22.14 12.34 -1.68
CA ALA A 36 -23.58 12.17 -1.62
C ALA A 36 -24.32 13.50 -1.74
N ASN A 37 -23.74 14.56 -1.17
CA ASN A 37 -24.33 15.90 -1.08
C ASN A 37 -23.89 16.85 -2.20
N ARG A 38 -23.16 16.37 -3.21
CA ARG A 38 -22.57 17.19 -4.26
C ARG A 38 -23.17 16.92 -5.64
N GLU A 39 -23.28 17.99 -6.40
CA GLU A 39 -23.63 17.94 -7.83
C GLU A 39 -22.65 17.05 -8.61
N PRO A 40 -23.09 16.35 -9.67
CA PRO A 40 -22.24 15.43 -10.43
C PRO A 40 -20.91 16.02 -10.93
N SER A 41 -20.85 17.31 -11.27
CA SER A 41 -19.64 18.01 -11.71
C SER A 41 -18.63 18.24 -10.58
N GLU A 42 -19.11 18.36 -9.35
CA GLU A 42 -18.31 18.62 -8.14
C GLU A 42 -17.92 17.36 -7.38
N LYS A 43 -18.37 16.19 -7.86
CA LYS A 43 -17.97 14.92 -7.27
C LYS A 43 -16.48 14.67 -7.43
N GLY A 44 -15.86 14.36 -6.30
CA GLY A 44 -14.49 13.91 -6.16
C GLY A 44 -14.34 12.50 -6.73
N ARG A 45 -13.14 12.20 -7.18
CA ARG A 45 -12.80 10.90 -7.80
C ARG A 45 -11.48 10.36 -7.32
N LEU A 46 -10.83 11.06 -6.38
CA LEU A 46 -9.55 10.66 -5.86
C LEU A 46 -9.79 9.57 -4.82
N ASN A 47 -9.12 8.43 -4.98
CA ASN A 47 -9.23 7.34 -4.02
C ASN A 47 -7.87 6.69 -3.80
N VAL A 48 -7.71 6.11 -2.62
CA VAL A 48 -6.54 5.35 -2.23
C VAL A 48 -6.89 3.88 -2.12
N TYR A 49 -5.98 3.04 -2.58
CA TYR A 49 -6.14 1.61 -2.57
C TYR A 49 -4.96 0.97 -1.85
N VAL A 50 -5.27 -0.06 -1.08
CA VAL A 50 -4.29 -0.93 -0.43
C VAL A 50 -4.45 -2.32 -1.02
N ARG A 51 -3.39 -2.84 -1.63
CA ARG A 51 -3.33 -4.21 -2.16
C ARG A 51 -2.24 -4.98 -1.44
N CYS A 52 -2.55 -6.22 -1.11
CA CYS A 52 -1.60 -7.16 -0.55
C CYS A 52 -1.67 -8.47 -1.33
N LYS A 53 -0.54 -8.93 -1.86
CA LYS A 53 -0.37 -10.25 -2.46
C LYS A 53 0.89 -10.90 -1.92
N GLY A 54 0.73 -11.85 -1.01
CA GLY A 54 1.84 -12.38 -0.20
C GLY A 54 2.50 -11.24 0.56
N GLU A 55 3.80 -11.04 0.35
CA GLU A 55 4.59 -9.97 1.00
C GLU A 55 4.70 -8.70 0.14
N THR A 56 3.95 -8.65 -0.96
CA THR A 56 3.87 -7.46 -1.80
C THR A 56 2.73 -6.60 -1.31
N VAL A 57 3.08 -5.49 -0.66
CA VAL A 57 2.16 -4.45 -0.20
C VAL A 57 2.27 -3.26 -1.15
N GLU A 58 1.14 -2.88 -1.73
CA GLU A 58 1.03 -1.70 -2.59
C GLU A 58 -0.02 -0.76 -2.01
N ILE A 59 0.37 0.48 -1.76
CA ILE A 59 -0.52 1.56 -1.31
C ILE A 59 -0.40 2.67 -2.35
N TYR A 60 -1.48 2.93 -3.10
CA TYR A 60 -1.43 3.86 -4.22
C TYR A 60 -2.71 4.68 -4.36
N TRP A 61 -2.55 5.91 -4.84
CA TRP A 61 -3.65 6.77 -5.23
C TRP A 61 -4.06 6.54 -6.68
N ALA A 62 -5.35 6.66 -6.96
CA ALA A 62 -5.88 6.61 -8.31
C ALA A 62 -7.11 7.53 -8.43
N LYS A 63 -7.38 7.97 -9.66
CA LYS A 63 -8.69 8.51 -10.01
C LYS A 63 -9.59 7.37 -10.46
N TYR A 64 -10.81 7.30 -9.97
CA TYR A 64 -11.78 6.32 -10.47
C TYR A 64 -12.87 6.99 -11.31
N ARG A 65 -13.41 6.25 -12.28
CA ARG A 65 -14.61 6.63 -13.02
C ARG A 65 -15.50 5.42 -13.21
N PHE A 66 -16.81 5.62 -13.13
CA PHE A 66 -17.77 4.63 -13.57
C PHE A 66 -17.83 4.62 -15.10
N ILE A 67 -17.81 3.43 -15.67
CA ILE A 67 -17.98 3.19 -17.11
C ILE A 67 -19.20 2.30 -17.27
N LYS A 68 -20.20 2.80 -17.99
CA LYS A 68 -21.30 1.97 -18.47
C LYS A 68 -20.78 1.15 -19.65
N PRO A 69 -20.83 -0.19 -19.61
CA PRO A 69 -20.48 -0.99 -20.76
C PRO A 69 -21.55 -0.84 -21.86
N ASN A 70 -21.14 -0.94 -23.12
CA ASN A 70 -22.02 -0.73 -24.28
C ASN A 70 -23.11 -1.82 -24.43
N ASP A 71 -22.94 -2.95 -23.72
CA ASP A 71 -23.83 -4.12 -23.72
C ASP A 71 -24.99 -4.02 -22.72
N GLY A 72 -25.19 -2.87 -22.07
CA GLY A 72 -26.23 -2.68 -21.04
C GLY A 72 -25.91 -3.37 -19.71
N GLY A 73 -24.71 -3.92 -19.54
CA GLY A 73 -24.26 -4.55 -18.30
C GLY A 73 -24.06 -3.59 -17.14
N ARG A 74 -23.74 -4.14 -15.96
CA ARG A 74 -23.47 -3.36 -14.74
C ARG A 74 -22.27 -2.42 -14.95
N SER A 75 -22.40 -1.19 -14.44
CA SER A 75 -21.33 -0.18 -14.50
C SER A 75 -20.06 -0.70 -13.81
N ARG A 76 -18.91 -0.57 -14.48
CA ARG A 76 -17.60 -0.99 -13.96
C ARG A 76 -16.80 0.22 -13.51
N ILE A 77 -15.97 0.04 -12.48
CA ILE A 77 -15.03 1.07 -12.04
C ILE A 77 -13.74 0.92 -12.85
N ARG A 78 -13.32 1.99 -13.52
CA ARG A 78 -11.98 2.10 -14.11
C ARG A 78 -11.15 3.06 -13.29
N SER A 79 -10.00 2.60 -12.82
CA SER A 79 -9.06 3.40 -12.05
C SER A 79 -7.84 3.78 -12.90
N THR A 80 -7.44 5.04 -12.82
CA THR A 80 -6.21 5.57 -13.41
C THR A 80 -5.24 5.89 -12.28
N TYR A 81 -4.18 5.09 -12.17
CA TYR A 81 -3.19 5.24 -11.12
C TYR A 81 -2.42 6.57 -11.23
N LEU A 82 -2.20 7.21 -10.08
CA LEU A 82 -1.34 8.38 -10.00
C LEU A 82 0.11 7.93 -9.86
N LYS A 83 1.02 8.65 -10.54
CA LYS A 83 2.46 8.46 -10.36
C LYS A 83 2.90 9.13 -9.06
N ARG A 84 3.48 8.34 -8.15
CA ARG A 84 4.02 8.85 -6.88
C ARG A 84 5.29 9.68 -7.08
N GLY A 85 6.16 9.26 -7.99
CA GLY A 85 7.53 9.78 -8.10
C GLY A 85 8.51 8.98 -7.24
N ARG A 86 9.56 9.64 -6.75
CA ARG A 86 10.58 9.02 -5.87
C ARG A 86 10.16 9.13 -4.40
N GLY A 87 10.53 8.14 -3.60
CA GLY A 87 10.25 8.11 -2.16
C GLY A 87 8.92 7.44 -1.79
N ASN A 88 8.49 7.66 -0.56
CA ASN A 88 7.33 6.99 0.05
C ASN A 88 6.05 7.83 0.04
N TRP A 89 6.13 9.09 -0.39
CA TRP A 89 5.01 10.03 -0.43
C TRP A 89 4.67 10.45 -1.86
N TYR A 90 3.39 10.70 -2.10
CA TYR A 90 2.90 11.47 -3.23
C TYR A 90 3.11 12.96 -2.95
N MET A 91 3.63 13.69 -3.94
CA MET A 91 3.73 15.15 -3.83
C MET A 91 2.33 15.76 -3.70
N GLU A 92 2.18 16.77 -2.83
CA GLU A 92 0.92 17.51 -2.67
C GLU A 92 0.41 18.07 -4.01
N SER A 93 1.32 18.51 -4.89
CA SER A 93 1.00 18.96 -6.25
C SER A 93 0.39 17.86 -7.12
N THR A 94 0.77 16.59 -6.94
CA THR A 94 0.19 15.45 -7.65
C THR A 94 -1.25 15.21 -7.21
N LEU A 95 -1.52 15.29 -5.90
CA LEU A 95 -2.87 15.12 -5.36
C LEU A 95 -3.77 16.31 -5.73
N THR A 96 -3.26 17.54 -5.62
CA THR A 96 -3.97 18.77 -5.95
C THR A 96 -4.39 18.83 -7.42
N ARG A 97 -3.50 18.44 -8.34
CA ARG A 97 -3.85 18.31 -9.77
C ARG A 97 -4.83 17.17 -10.05
N ALA A 98 -4.88 16.18 -9.14
CA ALA A 98 -5.71 15.01 -9.33
C ALA A 98 -7.14 15.19 -8.79
N GLY A 99 -7.29 15.81 -7.63
CA GLY A 99 -8.56 15.94 -6.94
C GLY A 99 -9.28 17.27 -7.16
N LYS A 100 -10.48 17.35 -6.62
CA LYS A 100 -11.29 18.55 -6.42
C LYS A 100 -10.81 19.32 -5.19
N ALA A 101 -11.01 20.64 -5.17
CA ALA A 101 -10.54 21.51 -4.08
C ALA A 101 -10.96 21.01 -2.69
N TRP A 102 -12.19 20.48 -2.55
CA TRP A 102 -12.71 20.00 -1.28
C TRP A 102 -12.06 18.69 -0.80
N GLU A 103 -11.60 17.80 -1.69
CA GLU A 103 -11.00 16.51 -1.30
C GLU A 103 -9.49 16.62 -0.98
N ILE A 104 -8.83 17.72 -1.38
CA ILE A 104 -7.37 17.85 -1.28
C ILE A 104 -6.87 17.84 0.17
N ALA A 105 -7.48 18.62 1.06
CA ALA A 105 -7.02 18.72 2.44
C ALA A 105 -7.02 17.35 3.13
N LYS A 106 -8.13 16.60 2.99
CA LYS A 106 -8.24 15.25 3.54
C LYS A 106 -7.30 14.26 2.84
N ALA A 107 -7.13 14.37 1.52
CA ALA A 107 -6.20 13.52 0.79
C ALA A 107 -4.74 13.72 1.23
N ILE A 108 -4.33 14.97 1.52
CA ILE A 108 -2.98 15.28 2.03
C ILE A 108 -2.79 14.71 3.45
N GLU A 109 -3.78 14.86 4.33
CA GLU A 109 -3.76 14.27 5.68
C GLU A 109 -3.55 12.75 5.60
N VAL A 110 -4.39 12.07 4.83
CA VAL A 110 -4.34 10.62 4.60
C VAL A 110 -3.01 10.20 3.97
N GLU A 111 -2.47 11.00 3.04
CA GLU A 111 -1.19 10.72 2.41
C GLU A 111 -0.01 10.81 3.37
N ARG A 112 -0.06 11.70 4.37
CA ARG A 112 1.00 11.78 5.39
C ARG A 112 1.07 10.49 6.21
N GLU A 113 -0.08 9.98 6.65
CA GLU A 113 -0.19 8.71 7.37
C GLU A 113 0.29 7.54 6.50
N LEU A 114 -0.27 7.40 5.29
CA LEU A 114 0.06 6.31 4.39
C LEU A 114 1.51 6.35 3.93
N GLY A 115 2.10 7.54 3.76
CA GLY A 115 3.52 7.68 3.43
C GLY A 115 4.43 7.18 4.54
N GLY A 116 4.06 7.38 5.81
CA GLY A 116 4.72 6.79 6.97
C GLY A 116 4.65 5.26 6.93
N ILE A 117 3.46 4.71 6.72
CA ILE A 117 3.26 3.25 6.60
C ILE A 117 4.09 2.68 5.43
N ARG A 118 4.12 3.34 4.28
CA ARG A 118 4.95 2.90 3.14
C ARG A 118 6.44 2.89 3.47
N ALA A 119 6.93 3.87 4.23
CA ALA A 119 8.31 3.91 4.67
C ALA A 119 8.65 2.76 5.62
N GLU A 120 7.75 2.44 6.55
CA GLU A 120 7.94 1.32 7.46
C GLU A 120 7.88 -0.02 6.74
N VAL A 121 6.89 -0.22 5.85
CA VAL A 121 6.80 -1.41 4.97
C VAL A 121 8.11 -1.61 4.20
N GLN A 122 8.69 -0.55 3.64
CA GLN A 122 9.96 -0.65 2.94
C GLN A 122 11.10 -1.13 3.85
N SER A 123 11.13 -0.65 5.09
CA SER A 123 12.13 -1.00 6.10
C SER A 123 11.97 -2.45 6.56
N VAL A 124 10.75 -2.88 6.89
CA VAL A 124 10.41 -4.26 7.26
C VAL A 124 10.75 -5.23 6.13
N LYS A 125 10.42 -4.90 4.88
CA LYS A 125 10.79 -5.74 3.72
C LYS A 125 12.29 -5.88 3.53
N LYS A 126 13.06 -4.82 3.78
CA LYS A 126 14.54 -4.90 3.75
C LYS A 126 15.06 -5.80 4.88
N ALA A 127 14.51 -5.67 6.09
CA ALA A 127 14.88 -6.52 7.21
C ALA A 127 14.58 -8.00 6.93
N LEU A 128 13.38 -8.32 6.43
CA LEU A 128 13.01 -9.68 6.02
C LEU A 128 13.99 -10.28 5.02
N ARG A 129 14.40 -9.49 4.01
CA ARG A 129 15.39 -9.93 3.02
C ARG A 129 16.72 -10.28 3.69
N TYR A 130 17.23 -9.44 4.59
CA TYR A 130 18.51 -9.68 5.25
C TYR A 130 18.46 -10.85 6.24
N VAL A 131 17.35 -11.03 6.95
CA VAL A 131 17.15 -12.19 7.84
C VAL A 131 17.16 -13.49 7.04
N ARG A 132 16.49 -13.52 5.88
CA ARG A 132 16.50 -14.68 4.98
C ARG A 132 17.87 -15.01 4.43
N GLU A 133 18.62 -13.99 4.04
CA GLU A 133 19.99 -14.14 3.58
C GLU A 133 20.88 -14.73 4.68
N ALA A 134 20.77 -14.22 5.92
CA ALA A 134 21.50 -14.76 7.07
C ALA A 134 21.11 -16.21 7.37
N ASN A 135 19.82 -16.54 7.32
CA ASN A 135 19.32 -17.92 7.47
C ASN A 135 19.92 -18.86 6.42
N LYS A 136 19.95 -18.43 5.16
CA LYS A 136 20.53 -19.20 4.06
C LYS A 136 22.02 -19.48 4.30
N GLN A 137 22.79 -18.44 4.61
CA GLN A 137 24.23 -18.56 4.88
C GLN A 137 24.53 -19.45 6.09
N MET A 138 23.72 -19.37 7.15
CA MET A 138 23.85 -20.23 8.31
C MET A 138 23.63 -21.70 7.95
N ASN A 139 22.57 -22.00 7.18
CA ASN A 139 22.26 -23.36 6.75
C ASN A 139 23.38 -23.93 5.85
N GLU A 140 23.91 -23.13 4.92
CA GLU A 140 25.04 -23.54 4.06
C GLU A 140 26.30 -23.89 4.87
N ARG A 141 26.59 -23.15 5.95
CA ARG A 141 27.71 -23.45 6.86
C ARG A 141 27.48 -24.75 7.61
N LEU A 142 26.28 -24.98 8.14
CA LEU A 142 25.94 -26.21 8.87
C LEU A 142 26.04 -27.45 7.98
N VAL A 143 25.56 -27.36 6.73
CA VAL A 143 25.68 -28.46 5.75
C VAL A 143 27.14 -28.75 5.40
N THR A 144 27.96 -27.72 5.26
CA THR A 144 29.40 -27.88 5.00
C THR A 144 30.14 -28.52 6.18
N ALA A 145 29.84 -28.09 7.41
CA ALA A 145 30.44 -28.65 8.62
C ALA A 145 30.08 -30.14 8.82
N GLY A 146 28.81 -30.52 8.63
CA GLY A 146 28.39 -31.92 8.74
C GLY A 146 29.00 -32.84 7.69
N LYS A 147 29.43 -32.32 6.53
CA LYS A 147 30.20 -33.09 5.53
C LYS A 147 31.66 -33.31 5.91
N GLN A 148 32.24 -32.42 6.71
CA GLN A 148 33.63 -32.52 7.17
C GLN A 148 33.79 -33.49 8.35
N GLU A 149 32.75 -33.66 9.18
CA GLU A 149 32.75 -34.63 10.29
C GLU A 149 32.45 -36.07 9.84
N ALA A 150 31.91 -36.25 8.64
CA ALA A 150 31.56 -37.55 8.06
C ALA A 150 32.63 -38.12 7.09
N ALA A 151 33.74 -37.40 6.89
CA ALA A 151 34.85 -37.75 6.01
C ALA A 151 36.12 -37.99 6.83
#